data_AF-A0A9E3APW5-F1
#
_entry.id   AF-A0A9E3APW5-F1
#
_cell.length_a   1.000
_cell.length_b   1.000
_cell.length_c   1.000
_cell.angle_alpha   90.00
_cell.angle_beta   90.00
_cell.angle_gamma   90.00
#
_symmetry.space_group_name_H-M   'P 1'
#
loop_
_entity.id
_entity.type
_entity.pdbx_description
1 polymer ?
#
loop_
_entity_poly.entity_id
_entity_poly.type
_entity_poly.pdbx_seq_one_letter_code
_entity_poly.pdbx_strand_id
1 'polypeptide(L)'
;MAARTPADSRASSVLTSLDELSLDASPLVEGVLVEFAPAKINLTLAVERRRPDGFHDITSLVAFASIGDELSLRPGPELSLEVTGPFAQDAGAPDANLVLRAARALAKRLPGLRQGEISLIKNLPAAAGLGGGSADAAAILRLLARLNGLSPASAPIQDVAR
;
A
#
# COMPACT_ATOMS: atom_id res chain seq x y z
N MET A 1 9.41 -27.40 -88.88
CA MET A 1 9.72 -25.96 -88.95
C MET A 1 9.49 -25.41 -87.55
N ALA A 2 10.45 -25.65 -86.65
CA ALA A 2 11.46 -24.69 -86.14
C ALA A 2 10.83 -23.73 -85.11
N ALA A 3 11.29 -23.54 -83.87
CA ALA A 3 12.47 -23.96 -83.08
C ALA A 3 12.08 -23.79 -81.57
N ARG A 4 12.39 -24.69 -80.63
CA ARG A 4 13.60 -24.75 -79.77
C ARG A 4 13.97 -23.43 -79.06
N THR A 5 13.66 -23.24 -77.75
CA THR A 5 14.45 -23.52 -76.50
C THR A 5 15.00 -22.19 -75.86
N PRO A 6 15.64 -22.14 -74.67
CA PRO A 6 15.07 -21.86 -73.32
C PRO A 6 15.85 -20.77 -72.51
N ALA A 7 15.59 -20.69 -71.18
CA ALA A 7 16.48 -20.41 -70.03
C ALA A 7 15.74 -19.49 -69.03
N ASP A 8 15.35 -19.92 -67.82
CA ASP A 8 16.15 -20.32 -66.64
C ASP A 8 17.09 -19.21 -66.12
N SER A 9 16.80 -18.66 -64.93
CA SER A 9 17.75 -18.65 -63.81
C SER A 9 17.30 -17.78 -62.62
N ARG A 10 17.65 -18.30 -61.43
CA ARG A 10 17.75 -17.68 -60.08
C ARG A 10 16.48 -17.75 -59.23
N ALA A 11 16.29 -18.79 -58.41
CA ALA A 11 17.03 -19.17 -57.20
C ALA A 11 16.87 -18.17 -56.03
N SER A 12 16.12 -18.65 -55.03
CA SER A 12 16.44 -18.61 -53.60
C SER A 12 16.62 -17.25 -52.91
N SER A 13 15.67 -16.88 -52.06
CA SER A 13 16.00 -16.62 -50.65
C SER A 13 14.80 -16.86 -49.74
N VAL A 14 14.98 -17.85 -48.89
CA VAL A 14 14.25 -18.07 -47.64
C VAL A 14 14.48 -16.86 -46.74
N LEU A 15 13.42 -16.16 -46.34
CA LEU A 15 13.43 -15.33 -45.14
C LEU A 15 12.21 -15.68 -44.31
N THR A 16 12.45 -16.62 -43.40
CA THR A 16 11.73 -16.86 -42.16
C THR A 16 11.46 -15.52 -41.47
N SER A 17 10.19 -15.10 -41.37
CA SER A 17 9.79 -14.08 -40.40
C SER A 17 9.23 -14.80 -39.19
N LEU A 18 10.09 -14.86 -38.16
CA LEU A 18 9.77 -15.23 -36.80
C LEU A 18 9.00 -14.06 -36.18
N ASP A 19 7.67 -14.08 -36.27
CA ASP A 19 6.78 -13.22 -35.46
C ASP A 19 5.98 -14.07 -34.45
N GLU A 20 6.66 -15.05 -33.83
CA GLU A 20 6.37 -15.44 -32.46
C GLU A 20 7.37 -14.76 -31.53
N LEU A 21 7.04 -13.55 -31.08
CA LEU A 21 7.53 -13.04 -29.80
C LEU A 21 6.34 -12.41 -29.09
N SER A 22 5.75 -13.24 -28.23
CA SER A 22 5.35 -12.88 -26.88
C SER A 22 5.29 -11.37 -26.65
N LEU A 23 4.09 -10.80 -26.74
CA LEU A 23 3.77 -9.66 -25.89
C LEU A 23 3.76 -10.20 -24.47
N ASP A 24 4.96 -10.32 -23.89
CA ASP A 24 5.15 -10.42 -22.46
C ASP A 24 4.24 -9.35 -21.88
N ALA A 25 3.22 -9.79 -21.15
CA ALA A 25 2.58 -8.97 -20.16
C ALA A 25 3.66 -8.64 -19.14
N SER A 26 4.52 -7.66 -19.49
CA SER A 26 5.32 -6.93 -18.54
C SER A 26 4.32 -6.56 -17.46
N PRO A 27 4.48 -7.02 -16.20
CA PRO A 27 3.57 -6.63 -15.16
C PRO A 27 3.55 -5.12 -15.21
N LEU A 28 2.37 -4.53 -15.46
CA LEU A 28 2.19 -3.10 -15.34
C LEU A 28 2.74 -2.78 -13.96
N VAL A 29 3.88 -2.08 -13.91
CA VAL A 29 4.41 -1.55 -12.67
C VAL A 29 3.39 -0.51 -12.27
N GLU A 30 2.37 -0.95 -11.54
CA GLU A 30 1.42 -0.04 -10.95
C GLU A 30 2.23 0.94 -10.11
N GLY A 31 1.99 2.23 -10.36
CA GLY A 31 2.75 3.30 -9.74
C GLY A 31 2.73 3.20 -8.22
N VAL A 32 3.81 3.67 -7.59
CA VAL A 32 3.88 3.79 -6.14
C VAL A 32 2.75 4.70 -5.65
N LEU A 33 1.92 4.20 -4.74
CA LEU A 33 0.87 4.98 -4.10
C LEU A 33 1.44 5.67 -2.86
N VAL A 34 1.08 6.92 -2.62
CA VAL A 34 1.52 7.68 -1.45
C VAL A 34 0.35 8.19 -0.63
N GLU A 35 0.55 8.28 0.68
CA GLU A 35 -0.45 8.74 1.65
C GLU A 35 0.23 9.43 2.84
N PHE A 36 -0.36 10.55 3.26
CA PHE A 36 0.09 11.28 4.43
C PHE A 36 -0.65 10.80 5.68
N ALA A 37 0.08 10.65 6.78
CA ALA A 37 -0.44 10.29 8.09
C ALA A 37 -0.31 11.50 9.04
N PRO A 38 -1.33 12.37 9.11
CA PRO A 38 -1.25 13.60 9.90
C PRO A 38 -1.22 13.32 11.40
N ALA A 39 -0.42 14.10 12.13
CA ALA A 39 -0.51 14.15 13.58
C ALA A 39 -1.89 14.62 14.01
N LYS A 40 -2.41 14.05 15.10
CA LYS A 40 -3.62 14.51 15.77
C LYS A 40 -3.27 15.27 17.04
N ILE A 41 -4.08 16.26 17.36
CA ILE A 41 -4.03 17.02 18.61
C ILE A 41 -5.42 16.94 19.23
N ASN A 42 -5.52 16.49 20.49
CA ASN A 42 -6.75 16.64 21.26
C ASN A 42 -6.79 18.08 21.79
N LEU A 43 -7.66 18.93 21.23
CA LEU A 43 -7.86 20.31 21.68
C LEU A 43 -8.64 20.36 22.99
N THR A 44 -9.52 19.38 23.20
CA THR A 44 -10.20 19.14 24.48
C THR A 44 -10.17 17.66 24.79
N LEU A 45 -10.20 17.31 26.08
CA LEU A 45 -10.31 15.93 26.53
C LEU A 45 -11.12 15.90 27.83
N ALA A 46 -12.38 15.48 27.75
CA ALA A 46 -13.23 15.23 28.89
C ALA A 46 -13.22 13.73 29.19
N VAL A 47 -12.75 13.37 30.39
CA VAL A 47 -12.86 12.01 30.92
C VAL A 47 -14.16 11.96 31.73
N GLU A 48 -15.13 11.20 31.26
CA GLU A 48 -16.48 11.24 31.82
C GLU A 48 -16.63 10.25 32.98
N ARG A 49 -16.89 8.97 32.68
CA ARG A 49 -17.08 7.93 33.70
C ARG A 49 -16.18 6.74 33.45
N ARG A 50 -15.80 6.07 34.54
CA ARG A 50 -15.14 4.77 34.46
C ARG A 50 -16.15 3.70 34.09
N ARG A 51 -15.79 2.88 33.12
CA ARG A 51 -16.55 1.74 32.61
C ARG A 51 -16.27 0.47 33.42
N PRO A 52 -17.15 -0.54 33.35
CA PRO A 52 -16.94 -1.84 34.02
C PRO A 52 -15.71 -2.62 33.52
N ASP A 53 -15.26 -2.37 32.28
CA ASP A 53 -14.07 -2.99 31.68
C ASP A 53 -12.74 -2.32 32.08
N GLY A 54 -12.79 -1.34 32.98
CA GLY A 54 -11.61 -0.63 33.49
C GLY A 54 -11.20 0.59 32.67
N PHE A 55 -11.82 0.84 31.51
CA PHE A 55 -11.58 2.05 30.70
C PHE A 55 -12.47 3.23 31.14
N HIS A 56 -12.34 4.37 30.47
CA HIS A 56 -13.20 5.53 30.67
C HIS A 56 -13.91 5.91 29.37
N ASP A 57 -15.15 6.37 29.48
CA ASP A 57 -15.81 7.10 28.40
C ASP A 57 -15.11 8.47 28.25
N ILE A 58 -14.79 8.83 27.00
CA ILE A 58 -14.03 10.04 26.67
C ILE A 58 -14.77 10.82 25.59
N THR A 59 -14.94 12.11 25.82
CA THR A 59 -15.38 13.09 24.81
C THR A 59 -14.20 14.00 24.47
N SER A 60 -13.84 14.12 23.19
CA SER A 60 -12.67 14.88 22.73
C SER A 60 -12.97 15.66 21.46
N LEU A 61 -12.48 16.89 21.37
CA LEU A 61 -12.35 17.63 20.11
C LEU A 61 -10.95 17.40 19.56
N VAL A 62 -10.85 16.86 18.35
CA VAL A 62 -9.57 16.54 17.71
C VAL A 62 -9.34 17.46 16.50
N ALA A 63 -8.11 17.95 16.36
CA ALA A 63 -7.61 18.61 15.16
C ALA A 63 -6.46 17.81 14.55
N PHE A 64 -6.32 17.87 13.23
CA PHE A 64 -5.19 17.28 12.51
C PHE A 64 -4.22 18.37 12.09
N ALA A 65 -2.93 18.15 12.35
CA ALA A 65 -1.87 19.08 11.97
C ALA A 65 -1.43 18.84 10.53
N SER A 66 -0.74 19.84 9.96
CA SER A 66 -0.07 19.73 8.65
C SER A 66 1.28 19.00 8.72
N ILE A 67 1.67 18.50 9.90
CA ILE A 67 2.86 17.67 10.11
C ILE A 67 2.42 16.22 10.34
N GLY A 68 3.25 15.27 9.91
CA GLY A 68 2.87 13.88 9.88
C GLY A 68 3.96 12.98 9.35
N ASP A 69 3.64 11.70 9.34
CA ASP A 69 4.45 10.66 8.71
C ASP A 69 4.03 10.49 7.24
N GLU A 70 4.91 9.88 6.45
CA GLU A 70 4.66 9.62 5.03
C GLU A 70 4.73 8.13 4.76
N LEU A 71 3.69 7.61 4.11
CA LEU A 71 3.65 6.22 3.67
C LEU A 71 3.66 6.14 2.16
N SER A 72 4.39 5.17 1.65
CA SER A 72 4.28 4.73 0.26
C SER A 72 4.05 3.22 0.18
N LEU A 73 3.31 2.81 -0.84
CA LEU A 73 3.01 1.43 -1.16
C LEU A 73 3.38 1.16 -2.61
N ARG A 74 4.36 0.30 -2.82
CA ARG A 74 4.68 -0.27 -4.12
C ARG A 74 4.00 -1.63 -4.23
N PRO A 75 3.06 -1.84 -5.17
CA PRO A 75 2.41 -3.13 -5.34
C PRO A 75 3.44 -4.24 -5.63
N GLY A 76 3.27 -5.38 -4.98
CA GLY A 76 4.24 -6.47 -5.04
C GLY A 76 3.69 -7.78 -4.46
N PRO A 77 4.41 -8.90 -4.64
CA PRO A 77 3.94 -10.21 -4.20
C PRO A 77 3.99 -10.41 -2.69
N GLU A 78 4.88 -9.69 -2.00
CA GLU A 78 5.13 -9.86 -0.56
C GLU A 78 4.78 -8.59 0.21
N LEU A 79 4.19 -8.77 1.39
CA LEU A 79 3.98 -7.68 2.35
C LEU A 79 5.27 -7.46 3.14
N SER A 80 5.91 -6.31 2.94
CA SER A 80 7.09 -5.89 3.70
C SER A 80 6.92 -4.46 4.21
N LEU A 81 7.70 -4.10 5.23
CA LEU A 81 7.76 -2.74 5.77
C LEU A 81 9.21 -2.33 5.99
N GLU A 82 9.60 -1.23 5.36
CA GLU A 82 10.82 -0.49 5.68
C GLU A 82 10.44 0.81 6.40
N VAL A 83 11.17 1.12 7.48
CA VAL A 83 10.96 2.34 8.26
C VAL A 83 12.23 3.18 8.26
N THR A 84 12.11 4.44 7.89
CA THR A 84 13.21 5.43 7.89
C THR A 84 12.76 6.71 8.59
N GLY A 85 13.61 7.73 8.63
CA GLY A 85 13.31 9.02 9.27
C GLY A 85 13.85 9.16 10.69
N PRO A 86 13.74 10.36 11.29
CA PRO A 86 14.35 10.69 12.57
C PRO A 86 13.83 9.88 13.76
N PHE A 87 12.62 9.35 13.65
CA PHE A 87 11.99 8.52 14.70
C PHE A 87 11.76 7.08 14.23
N ALA A 88 12.55 6.58 13.27
CA ALA A 88 12.39 5.21 12.75
C ALA A 88 12.43 4.14 13.86
N GLN A 89 13.32 4.30 14.83
CA GLN A 89 13.46 3.42 15.99
C GLN A 89 12.20 3.35 16.87
N ASP A 90 11.33 4.36 16.78
CA ASP A 90 10.11 4.46 17.58
C ASP A 90 8.94 3.68 16.95
N ALA A 91 9.10 3.15 15.73
CA ALA A 91 8.04 2.41 15.03
C ALA A 91 7.78 1.01 15.62
N GLY A 92 8.58 0.58 16.60
CA GLY A 92 8.46 -0.70 17.29
C GLY A 92 8.89 -1.90 16.45
N ALA A 93 8.89 -3.08 17.07
CA ALA A 93 9.19 -4.32 16.37
C ALA A 93 8.14 -4.63 15.28
N PRO A 94 8.50 -5.33 14.19
CA PRO A 94 7.58 -5.61 13.07
C PRO A 94 6.22 -6.21 13.48
N ASP A 95 6.19 -7.10 14.48
CA ASP A 95 4.93 -7.71 14.95
C ASP A 95 4.07 -6.78 15.81
N ALA A 96 4.67 -5.76 16.41
CA ALA A 96 3.97 -4.74 17.18
C ALA A 96 3.55 -3.53 16.31
N ASN A 97 4.19 -3.35 15.14
CA ASN A 97 3.96 -2.21 14.27
C ASN A 97 2.52 -2.18 13.72
N LEU A 98 1.80 -1.08 13.97
CA LEU A 98 0.39 -0.96 13.63
C LEU A 98 0.13 -0.96 12.11
N VAL A 99 1.08 -0.53 11.28
CA VAL A 99 0.99 -0.59 9.82
C VAL A 99 0.91 -2.04 9.36
N LEU A 100 1.86 -2.87 9.79
CA LEU A 100 1.87 -4.30 9.44
C LEU A 100 0.67 -5.03 10.04
N ARG A 101 0.27 -4.70 11.28
CA ARG A 101 -0.91 -5.29 11.90
C ARG A 101 -2.19 -4.96 11.13
N ALA A 102 -2.38 -3.72 10.68
CA ALA A 102 -3.53 -3.31 9.89
C ALA A 102 -3.56 -4.01 8.52
N ALA A 103 -2.42 -4.03 7.81
CA ALA A 103 -2.32 -4.71 6.51
C ALA A 103 -2.63 -6.21 6.63
N ARG A 104 -2.02 -6.90 7.61
CA ARG A 104 -2.26 -8.33 7.86
C ARG A 104 -3.71 -8.60 8.28
N ALA A 105 -4.31 -7.74 9.11
CA ALA A 105 -5.69 -7.89 9.54
C ALA A 105 -6.69 -7.73 8.38
N LEU A 106 -6.42 -6.79 7.46
CA LEU A 106 -7.23 -6.63 6.25
C LEU A 106 -7.07 -7.83 5.30
N ALA A 107 -5.85 -8.31 5.09
CA ALA A 107 -5.58 -9.48 4.25
C ALA A 107 -6.28 -10.75 4.77
N LYS A 108 -6.37 -10.94 6.09
CA LYS A 108 -7.13 -12.04 6.70
C LYS A 108 -8.64 -11.96 6.40
N ARG A 109 -9.17 -10.75 6.22
CA ARG A 109 -10.60 -10.52 5.93
C ARG A 109 -10.91 -10.60 4.44
N LEU A 110 -9.93 -10.35 3.58
CA LEU A 110 -10.09 -10.28 2.12
C LEU A 110 -9.08 -11.21 1.45
N PRO A 111 -9.45 -12.49 1.22
CA PRO A 111 -8.64 -13.39 0.42
C PRO A 111 -8.36 -12.81 -0.97
N GLY A 112 -7.11 -12.83 -1.41
CA GLY A 112 -6.69 -12.23 -2.68
C GLY A 112 -6.44 -10.72 -2.64
N LEU A 113 -6.43 -10.10 -1.45
CA LEU A 113 -6.04 -8.70 -1.29
C LEU A 113 -4.62 -8.46 -1.84
N ARG A 114 -4.51 -7.58 -2.82
CA ARG A 114 -3.24 -7.12 -3.38
C ARG A 114 -2.52 -6.25 -2.35
N GLN A 115 -1.23 -6.49 -2.20
CA GLN A 115 -0.37 -5.86 -1.19
C GLN A 115 0.95 -5.46 -1.87
N GLY A 116 1.99 -5.24 -1.07
CA GLY A 116 3.32 -5.01 -1.58
C GLY A 116 4.25 -4.43 -0.52
N GLU A 117 5.28 -3.76 -1.01
CA GLU A 117 6.33 -3.16 -0.20
C GLU A 117 5.85 -1.81 0.35
N ILE A 118 5.91 -1.66 1.67
CA ILE A 118 5.54 -0.44 2.37
C ILE A 118 6.81 0.28 2.81
N SER A 119 6.91 1.57 2.51
CA SER A 119 7.92 2.43 3.11
C SER A 119 7.24 3.47 3.98
N LEU A 120 7.69 3.59 5.24
CA LEU A 120 7.24 4.58 6.21
C LEU A 120 8.39 5.53 6.55
N ILE A 121 8.22 6.81 6.29
CA ILE A 121 9.11 7.86 6.81
C ILE A 121 8.51 8.38 8.11
N LYS A 122 9.14 8.02 9.22
CA LYS A 122 8.70 8.30 10.58
C LYS A 122 9.27 9.63 11.09
N ASN A 123 8.46 10.66 10.98
CA ASN A 123 8.74 12.04 11.40
C ASN A 123 8.12 12.38 12.76
N LEU A 124 7.12 11.64 13.22
CA LEU A 124 6.49 11.85 14.52
C LEU A 124 7.07 10.90 15.59
N PRO A 125 7.43 11.41 16.78
CA PRO A 125 7.85 10.56 17.89
C PRO A 125 6.70 9.64 18.36
N ALA A 126 7.03 8.41 18.75
CA ALA A 126 6.03 7.54 19.37
C ALA A 126 5.62 8.06 20.76
N ALA A 127 4.43 7.64 21.20
CA ALA A 127 3.89 7.92 22.55
C ALA A 127 3.78 9.41 22.96
N ALA A 128 3.99 10.37 22.06
CA ALA A 128 3.87 11.80 22.34
C ALA A 128 2.42 12.32 22.39
N GLY A 129 1.42 11.43 22.45
CA GLY A 129 0.01 11.80 22.40
C GLY A 129 -0.50 12.28 21.03
N LEU A 130 0.35 12.26 20.00
CA LEU A 130 0.06 12.75 18.64
C LEU A 130 -0.74 11.77 17.78
N GLY A 131 -0.96 10.54 18.25
CA GLY A 131 -1.68 9.50 17.50
C GLY A 131 -0.97 9.01 16.24
N GLY A 132 0.35 9.21 16.10
CA GLY A 132 1.11 8.88 14.88
C GLY A 132 0.93 7.43 14.42
N GLY A 133 1.13 6.45 15.29
CA GLY A 133 0.98 5.03 14.91
C GLY A 133 -0.43 4.65 14.44
N SER A 134 -1.47 5.28 14.99
CA SER A 134 -2.86 5.08 14.52
C SER A 134 -3.09 5.79 13.17
N ALA A 135 -2.50 6.96 12.96
CA ALA A 135 -2.55 7.66 11.69
C ALA A 135 -1.86 6.85 10.58
N ASP A 136 -0.71 6.24 10.88
CA ASP A 136 0.03 5.36 9.96
C ASP A 136 -0.81 4.12 9.59
N ALA A 137 -1.43 3.48 10.58
CA ALA A 137 -2.31 2.33 10.36
C ALA A 137 -3.52 2.70 9.49
N ALA A 138 -4.11 3.87 9.72
CA ALA A 138 -5.20 4.36 8.88
C ALA A 138 -4.71 4.70 7.45
N ALA A 139 -3.50 5.25 7.31
CA ALA A 139 -2.92 5.58 6.01
C ALA A 139 -2.68 4.32 5.16
N ILE A 140 -2.12 3.25 5.73
CA ILE A 140 -1.92 2.01 4.97
C ILE A 140 -3.25 1.36 4.57
N LEU A 141 -4.30 1.44 5.39
CA LEU A 141 -5.63 0.94 5.01
C LEU A 141 -6.20 1.72 3.81
N ARG A 142 -5.97 3.04 3.74
CA ARG A 142 -6.38 3.85 2.58
C ARG A 142 -5.58 3.51 1.33
N LEU A 143 -4.27 3.27 1.46
CA LEU A 143 -3.41 2.82 0.35
C LEU A 143 -3.85 1.46 -0.19
N LEU A 144 -4.07 0.48 0.70
CA LEU A 144 -4.56 -0.85 0.32
C LEU A 144 -5.96 -0.80 -0.28
N ALA A 145 -6.84 0.06 0.25
CA ALA A 145 -8.16 0.27 -0.34
C ALA A 145 -8.04 0.81 -1.77
N ARG A 146 -7.20 1.84 -2.01
CA ARG A 146 -6.95 2.41 -3.34
C ARG A 146 -6.38 1.39 -4.31
N LEU A 147 -5.37 0.62 -3.87
CA LEU A 147 -4.75 -0.45 -4.68
C LEU A 147 -5.75 -1.52 -5.14
N ASN A 148 -6.75 -1.80 -4.30
CA ASN A 148 -7.73 -2.86 -4.53
C ASN A 148 -9.09 -2.34 -5.03
N GLY A 149 -9.21 -1.04 -5.35
CA GLY A 149 -10.47 -0.44 -5.80
C GLY A 149 -11.60 -0.48 -4.74
N LEU A 150 -11.24 -0.52 -3.46
CA LEU A 150 -12.18 -0.59 -2.34
C LEU A 150 -12.54 0.80 -1.83
N SER A 151 -13.76 0.96 -1.35
CA SER A 151 -14.15 2.15 -0.60
C SER A 151 -13.50 2.15 0.79
N PRO A 152 -12.92 3.28 1.25
CA PRO A 152 -12.45 3.44 2.64
C PRO A 152 -13.57 3.29 3.68
N ALA A 153 -14.84 3.46 3.28
CA ALA A 153 -16.00 3.28 4.15
C ALA A 153 -16.54 1.83 4.15
N SER A 154 -15.91 0.91 3.40
CA SER A 154 -16.33 -0.50 3.36
C SER A 154 -16.16 -1.17 4.72
N ALA A 155 -17.05 -2.11 5.04
CA ALA A 155 -17.05 -2.83 6.32
C ALA A 155 -15.69 -3.49 6.65
N PRO A 156 -14.99 -4.17 5.70
CA PRO A 156 -13.69 -4.76 5.99
C PRO A 156 -12.64 -3.74 6.45
N ILE A 157 -12.65 -2.53 5.87
CA ILE A 157 -11.73 -1.45 6.25
C ILE A 157 -12.11 -0.88 7.62
N GLN A 158 -13.39 -0.56 7.83
CA GLN A 158 -13.89 0.03 9.07
C GLN A 158 -13.71 -0.90 10.27
N ASP A 159 -13.89 -2.20 10.09
CA ASP A 159 -13.73 -3.17 11.16
C ASP A 159 -12.27 -3.37 11.57
N VAL A 160 -11.30 -3.17 10.66
CA VAL A 160 -9.87 -3.22 11.00
C VAL A 160 -9.42 -1.92 11.68
N ALA A 161 -10.09 -0.80 11.38
CA ALA A 161 -9.75 0.51 11.92
C ALA A 161 -10.27 0.75 13.36
N ARG A 162 -11.16 -0.10 13.87
CA ARG A 162 -11.71 -0.03 15.24
C ARG A 162 -10.83 -0.77 16.25
#